data_AF-A0A2R6M473-F1
#
_entry.id   AF-A0A2R6M473-F1
#
_cell.length_a   1.000
_cell.length_b   1.000
_cell.length_c   1.000
_cell.angle_alpha   90.00
_cell.angle_beta   90.00
_cell.angle_gamma   90.00
#
_symmetry.space_group_name_H-M   'P 1'
#
loop_
_entity.id
_entity.type
_entity.pdbx_description
1 polymer ?
#
loop_
_entity_poly.entity_id
_entity_poly.type
_entity_poly.pdbx_seq_one_letter_code
_entity_poly.pdbx_strand_id
1 'polypeptide(L)'
;MNPNRVDSVVDFTYGALIFVSVALILAEGVAVGVAFGLGVLVSYAIHVGWKMARFDPRWMTGEVDERVEETVSEEVDERVEEVLTEEVDERVEETVAEEVDEVTERVEEVNERVDRRPREDEVEERIDEMAEEQREREEESQDEGSDTN
;
A
#
# COMPACT_ATOMS: atom_id res chain seq x y z
N MET A 1 18.02 -19.58 -20.69
CA MET A 1 19.34 -20.27 -20.78
C MET A 1 20.21 -19.72 -19.67
N ASN A 2 20.93 -20.57 -18.94
CA ASN A 2 21.86 -20.08 -17.90
C ASN A 2 22.99 -19.28 -18.57
N PRO A 3 23.21 -18.00 -18.19
CA PRO A 3 24.18 -17.12 -18.84
C PRO A 3 25.59 -17.72 -18.86
N ASN A 4 25.99 -18.37 -17.76
CA ASN A 4 27.30 -19.03 -17.66
C ASN A 4 27.51 -20.17 -18.68
N ARG A 5 26.43 -20.83 -19.16
CA ARG A 5 26.57 -21.89 -20.18
C ARG A 5 26.78 -21.32 -21.58
N VAL A 6 26.26 -20.13 -21.85
CA VAL A 6 26.42 -19.47 -23.15
C VAL A 6 27.87 -19.02 -23.32
N ASP A 7 28.46 -18.38 -22.31
CA ASP A 7 29.87 -17.97 -22.32
C ASP A 7 30.80 -19.16 -22.54
N SER A 8 30.59 -20.27 -21.82
CA SER A 8 31.43 -21.47 -21.98
C SER A 8 31.36 -22.09 -23.39
N VAL A 9 30.20 -22.05 -24.05
CA VAL A 9 30.04 -22.58 -25.42
C VAL A 9 30.72 -21.69 -26.44
N VAL A 10 30.64 -20.37 -26.26
CA VAL A 10 31.30 -19.39 -27.14
C VAL A 10 32.82 -19.53 -27.03
N ASP A 11 33.36 -19.59 -25.82
CA ASP A 11 34.80 -19.77 -25.58
C ASP A 11 35.32 -21.08 -26.18
N PHE A 12 34.58 -22.17 -26.00
CA PHE A 12 34.92 -23.46 -26.60
C PHE A 12 34.92 -23.41 -28.14
N THR A 13 33.92 -22.77 -28.74
CA THR A 13 33.80 -22.64 -30.20
C THR A 13 34.96 -21.83 -30.76
N TYR A 14 35.35 -20.75 -30.10
CA TYR A 14 36.52 -19.95 -30.48
C TYR A 14 37.83 -20.73 -30.39
N GLY A 15 38.02 -21.47 -29.29
CA GLY A 15 39.17 -22.35 -29.13
C GLY A 15 39.27 -23.39 -30.24
N ALA A 16 38.14 -24.00 -30.63
CA ALA A 16 38.08 -24.96 -31.73
C ALA A 16 38.44 -24.32 -33.09
N LEU A 17 37.92 -23.11 -33.37
CA LEU A 17 38.21 -22.41 -34.62
C LEU A 17 39.68 -21.99 -34.74
N ILE A 18 40.30 -21.56 -33.62
CA ILE A 18 41.74 -21.27 -33.56
C ILE A 18 42.54 -22.55 -33.80
N PHE A 19 42.16 -23.66 -33.18
CA PHE A 19 42.83 -24.95 -33.37
C PHE A 19 42.77 -25.41 -34.83
N VAL A 20 41.61 -25.28 -35.48
CA VAL A 20 41.44 -25.57 -36.92
C VAL A 20 42.32 -24.66 -37.78
N SER A 21 42.40 -23.37 -37.46
CA SER A 21 43.29 -22.44 -38.15
C SER A 21 44.76 -22.88 -38.05
N VAL A 22 45.23 -23.24 -36.85
CA VAL A 22 46.60 -23.74 -36.63
C VAL A 22 46.84 -25.05 -37.41
N ALA A 23 45.88 -25.98 -37.41
CA ALA A 23 45.99 -27.23 -38.16
C ALA A 23 46.13 -26.97 -39.68
N LEU A 24 45.37 -26.02 -40.23
CA LEU A 24 45.47 -25.61 -41.64
C LEU A 24 46.83 -24.95 -41.94
N ILE A 25 47.37 -24.15 -41.02
CA ILE A 25 48.73 -23.60 -41.17
C ILE A 25 49.76 -24.71 -41.29
N LEU A 26 49.63 -25.76 -40.48
CA LEU A 26 50.57 -26.88 -40.46
C LEU A 26 50.42 -27.83 -41.66
N ALA A 27 49.20 -28.04 -42.15
CA ALA A 27 48.90 -29.00 -43.20
C ALA A 27 48.98 -28.40 -44.62
N GLU A 28 48.42 -27.21 -44.83
CA GLU A 28 48.24 -26.59 -46.15
C GLU A 28 49.06 -25.31 -46.33
N GLY A 29 49.51 -24.72 -45.23
CA GLY A 29 50.44 -23.59 -45.21
C GLY A 29 49.85 -22.32 -44.61
N VAL A 30 50.74 -21.40 -44.27
CA VAL A 30 50.42 -20.17 -43.51
C VAL A 30 49.36 -19.32 -44.21
N ALA A 31 49.44 -19.17 -45.53
CA ALA A 31 48.50 -18.33 -46.28
C ALA A 31 47.04 -18.82 -46.16
N VAL A 32 46.82 -20.13 -46.21
CA VAL A 32 45.48 -20.74 -46.12
C VAL A 32 44.91 -20.58 -44.71
N GLY A 33 45.70 -20.90 -43.68
CA GLY A 33 45.25 -20.77 -42.30
C GLY A 33 44.97 -19.31 -41.90
N VAL A 34 45.80 -18.36 -42.36
CA VAL A 34 45.55 -16.92 -42.14
C VAL A 34 44.28 -16.44 -42.84
N ALA A 35 44.04 -16.87 -44.08
CA ALA A 35 42.82 -16.53 -44.82
C ALA A 35 41.56 -17.08 -44.13
N PHE A 36 41.62 -18.33 -43.63
CA PHE A 36 40.55 -18.93 -42.84
C PHE A 36 40.30 -18.15 -41.54
N GLY A 37 41.36 -17.84 -40.77
CA GLY A 37 41.24 -17.08 -39.53
C GLY A 37 40.62 -15.69 -39.73
N LEU A 38 41.03 -14.98 -40.79
CA LEU A 38 40.42 -13.69 -41.15
C LEU A 38 38.96 -13.82 -41.58
N GLY A 39 38.60 -14.86 -42.34
CA GLY A 39 37.21 -15.13 -42.72
C GLY A 39 36.30 -15.36 -41.52
N VAL A 40 36.78 -16.15 -40.54
CA VAL A 40 36.08 -16.38 -39.26
C VAL A 40 35.89 -15.07 -38.49
N LEU A 41 36.92 -14.22 -38.44
CA LEU A 41 36.83 -12.91 -37.78
C LEU A 41 35.79 -11.99 -38.43
N VAL A 42 35.76 -11.92 -39.76
CA VAL A 42 34.76 -11.13 -40.51
C VAL A 42 33.35 -11.67 -40.29
N SER A 43 33.18 -12.99 -40.33
CA SER A 43 31.90 -13.63 -40.05
C SER A 43 31.40 -13.31 -38.62
N TYR A 44 32.30 -13.34 -37.63
CA TYR A 44 31.97 -12.95 -36.27
C TYR A 44 31.56 -11.48 -36.16
N ALA A 45 32.29 -10.56 -36.80
CA ALA A 45 31.96 -9.14 -36.79
C ALA A 45 30.56 -8.90 -37.37
N ILE A 46 30.20 -9.58 -38.46
CA ILE A 46 28.87 -9.52 -39.07
C ILE A 46 27.82 -10.11 -38.11
N HIS A 47 28.09 -11.27 -37.50
CA HIS A 47 27.15 -11.90 -36.56
C HIS A 47 26.90 -11.06 -35.32
N VAL A 48 27.95 -10.48 -34.72
CA VAL A 48 27.84 -9.57 -33.57
C VAL A 48 27.16 -8.27 -33.98
N GLY A 49 27.50 -7.70 -35.14
CA GLY A 49 26.80 -6.52 -35.66
C GLY A 49 25.32 -6.78 -35.87
N TRP A 50 24.95 -7.93 -36.44
CA TRP A 50 23.57 -8.37 -36.59
C TRP A 50 22.89 -8.61 -35.23
N LYS A 51 23.58 -9.23 -34.28
CA LYS A 51 23.08 -9.45 -32.92
C LYS A 51 22.87 -8.12 -32.19
N MET A 52 23.82 -7.20 -32.23
CA MET A 52 23.72 -5.87 -31.62
C MET A 52 22.67 -5.00 -32.29
N ALA A 53 22.53 -5.06 -33.62
CA ALA A 53 21.46 -4.36 -34.35
C ALA A 53 20.07 -4.94 -34.02
N ARG A 54 19.99 -6.27 -33.81
CA ARG A 54 18.79 -6.90 -33.24
C ARG A 54 18.60 -6.56 -31.76
N PHE A 55 19.57 -6.01 -31.03
CA PHE A 55 19.42 -5.58 -29.63
C PHE A 55 19.52 -4.05 -29.48
N ASP A 56 19.17 -3.29 -30.52
CA ASP A 56 19.05 -1.83 -30.43
C ASP A 56 18.06 -1.44 -29.30
N PRO A 57 18.46 -0.65 -28.29
CA PRO A 57 17.57 -0.31 -27.17
C PRO A 57 16.22 0.28 -27.60
N ARG A 58 16.17 0.94 -28.76
CA ARG A 58 14.94 1.58 -29.28
C ARG A 58 13.80 0.62 -29.61
N TRP A 59 14.08 -0.62 -30.03
CA TRP A 59 12.98 -1.57 -30.33
C TRP A 59 12.51 -2.31 -29.07
N MET A 60 13.38 -2.51 -28.07
CA MET A 60 12.96 -2.99 -26.75
C MET A 60 12.19 -1.93 -25.97
N THR A 61 12.46 -0.63 -26.16
CA THR A 61 11.62 0.41 -25.55
C THR A 61 10.24 0.46 -26.20
N GLY A 62 10.11 0.41 -27.52
CA GLY A 62 8.79 0.53 -28.15
C GLY A 62 7.82 -0.60 -27.81
N GLU A 63 8.29 -1.86 -27.84
CA GLU A 63 7.41 -3.02 -27.70
C GLU A 63 7.17 -3.48 -26.25
N VAL A 64 8.03 -3.06 -25.31
CA VAL A 64 7.83 -3.30 -23.87
C VAL A 64 7.00 -2.18 -23.24
N ASP A 65 7.11 -0.95 -23.74
CA ASP A 65 6.33 0.20 -23.25
C ASP A 65 4.83 -0.02 -23.50
N GLU A 66 4.42 -0.36 -24.72
CA GLU A 66 2.99 -0.63 -25.03
C GLU A 66 2.42 -1.85 -24.28
N ARG A 67 3.19 -2.93 -24.10
CA ARG A 67 2.69 -4.12 -23.40
C ARG A 67 2.66 -3.98 -21.88
N VAL A 68 3.58 -3.22 -21.29
CA VAL A 68 3.57 -2.96 -19.84
C VAL A 68 2.53 -1.90 -19.48
N GLU A 69 2.34 -0.87 -20.31
CA GLU A 69 1.31 0.15 -20.08
C GLU A 69 -0.10 -0.48 -20.08
N GLU A 70 -0.43 -1.29 -21.08
CA GLU A 70 -1.76 -1.90 -21.20
C GLU A 70 -2.03 -2.94 -20.10
N THR A 71 -1.11 -3.90 -19.89
CA THR A 71 -1.32 -4.98 -18.90
C THR A 71 -1.28 -4.47 -17.45
N VAL A 72 -0.40 -3.51 -17.12
CA VAL A 72 -0.32 -2.98 -15.74
C VAL A 72 -1.45 -2.00 -15.46
N SER A 73 -1.90 -1.19 -16.43
CA SER A 73 -3.05 -0.30 -16.19
C SER A 73 -4.31 -1.12 -15.95
N GLU A 74 -4.61 -2.11 -16.80
CA GLU A 74 -5.83 -2.91 -16.64
C GLU A 74 -5.81 -3.77 -15.37
N GLU A 75 -4.73 -4.51 -15.08
CA GLU A 75 -4.68 -5.36 -13.89
C GLU A 75 -4.62 -4.56 -12.57
N VAL A 76 -4.08 -3.34 -12.57
CA VAL A 76 -4.03 -2.50 -11.38
C VAL A 76 -5.35 -1.76 -11.19
N ASP A 77 -5.97 -1.20 -12.23
CA ASP A 77 -7.28 -0.56 -12.10
C ASP A 77 -8.34 -1.55 -11.59
N GLU A 78 -8.43 -2.75 -12.16
CA GLU A 78 -9.42 -3.76 -11.72
C GLU A 78 -9.17 -4.23 -10.28
N ARG A 79 -7.92 -4.52 -9.92
CA ARG A 79 -7.59 -4.98 -8.55
C ARG A 79 -7.76 -3.89 -7.51
N VAL A 80 -7.44 -2.65 -7.86
CA VAL A 80 -7.58 -1.51 -6.94
C VAL A 80 -9.06 -1.17 -6.76
N GLU A 81 -9.86 -1.20 -7.82
CA GLU A 81 -11.29 -0.93 -7.75
C GLU A 81 -12.03 -1.99 -6.91
N GLU A 82 -11.76 -3.28 -7.11
CA GLU A 82 -12.39 -4.37 -6.35
C GLU A 82 -11.98 -4.35 -4.87
N VAL A 83 -10.67 -4.31 -4.58
CA VAL A 83 -10.17 -4.36 -3.19
C VAL A 83 -10.52 -3.10 -2.41
N LEU A 84 -10.40 -1.91 -3.01
CA LEU A 84 -10.75 -0.68 -2.30
C LEU A 84 -12.26 -0.54 -2.13
N THR A 85 -13.07 -0.98 -3.09
CA THR A 85 -14.53 -0.86 -2.94
C THR A 85 -15.03 -1.81 -1.87
N GLU A 86 -14.68 -3.10 -1.91
CA GLU A 86 -15.20 -4.05 -0.91
C GLU A 86 -14.61 -3.80 0.48
N GLU A 87 -13.28 -3.64 0.61
CA GLU A 87 -12.64 -3.57 1.93
C GLU A 87 -12.88 -2.21 2.63
N VAL A 88 -13.08 -1.12 1.88
CA VAL A 88 -13.44 0.18 2.46
C VAL A 88 -14.92 0.25 2.77
N ASP A 89 -15.80 -0.25 1.89
CA ASP A 89 -17.25 -0.20 2.15
C ASP A 89 -17.61 -1.04 3.37
N GLU A 90 -17.07 -2.26 3.51
CA GLU A 90 -17.30 -3.10 4.70
C GLU A 90 -16.75 -2.46 5.99
N ARG A 91 -15.54 -1.90 5.97
CA ARG A 91 -14.98 -1.24 7.17
C ARG A 91 -15.75 0.02 7.55
N VAL A 92 -16.18 0.81 6.57
CA VAL A 92 -16.97 2.01 6.83
C VAL A 92 -18.34 1.62 7.36
N GLU A 93 -19.00 0.62 6.79
CA GLU A 93 -20.29 0.13 7.27
C GLU A 93 -20.21 -0.39 8.71
N GLU A 94 -19.20 -1.22 9.01
CA GLU A 94 -18.98 -1.75 10.37
C GLU A 94 -18.68 -0.64 11.38
N THR A 95 -17.78 0.29 11.04
CA THR A 95 -17.40 1.39 11.95
C THR A 95 -18.57 2.34 12.20
N VAL A 96 -19.34 2.67 11.15
CA VAL A 96 -20.50 3.56 11.27
C VAL A 96 -21.61 2.87 12.05
N ALA A 97 -21.84 1.58 11.85
CA ALA A 97 -22.82 0.83 12.63
C ALA A 97 -22.46 0.82 14.13
N GLU A 98 -21.20 0.53 14.48
CA GLU A 98 -20.74 0.50 15.86
C GLU A 98 -20.83 1.88 16.53
N GLU A 99 -20.43 2.96 15.84
CA GLU A 99 -20.56 4.33 16.35
C GLU A 99 -22.04 4.73 16.55
N VAL A 100 -22.94 4.32 15.64
CA VAL A 100 -24.38 4.61 15.76
C VAL A 100 -25.00 3.85 16.93
N ASP A 101 -24.63 2.59 17.14
CA ASP A 101 -25.08 1.81 18.30
C ASP A 101 -24.59 2.44 19.61
N GLU A 102 -23.31 2.83 19.69
CA GLU A 102 -22.74 3.47 20.88
C GLU A 102 -23.41 4.83 21.18
N VAL A 103 -23.69 5.62 20.13
CA VAL A 103 -24.45 6.88 20.28
C VAL A 103 -25.87 6.60 20.76
N THR A 104 -26.52 5.55 20.25
CA THR A 104 -27.87 5.16 20.66
C THR A 104 -27.91 4.79 22.15
N GLU A 105 -26.96 3.96 22.62
CA GLU A 105 -26.85 3.60 24.04
C GLU A 105 -26.63 4.85 24.93
N ARG A 106 -25.77 5.79 24.50
CA ARG A 106 -25.56 7.05 25.22
C ARG A 106 -26.83 7.90 25.27
N VAL A 107 -27.58 7.97 24.18
CA VAL A 107 -28.85 8.72 24.13
C VAL A 107 -29.87 8.10 25.07
N GLU A 108 -29.96 6.76 25.13
CA GLU A 108 -30.82 6.06 26.08
C GLU A 108 -30.43 6.34 27.54
N GLU A 109 -29.13 6.30 27.88
CA GLU A 109 -28.65 6.66 29.23
C GLU A 109 -29.02 8.11 29.58
N VAL A 110 -28.83 9.05 28.64
CA VAL A 110 -29.19 10.45 28.85
C VAL A 110 -30.70 10.59 29.04
N ASN A 111 -31.50 9.89 28.25
CA ASN A 111 -32.96 9.90 28.40
C ASN A 111 -33.39 9.39 29.78
N GLU A 112 -32.83 8.27 30.24
CA GLU A 112 -33.13 7.72 31.56
C GLU A 112 -32.70 8.68 32.70
N ARG A 113 -31.56 9.37 32.53
CA ARG A 113 -31.13 10.41 33.47
C ARG A 113 -32.06 11.62 33.47
N VAL A 114 -32.65 11.97 32.33
CA VAL A 114 -33.64 13.06 32.21
C VAL A 114 -34.96 12.64 32.86
N ASP A 115 -35.43 11.40 32.65
CA ASP A 115 -36.66 10.88 33.26
C ASP A 115 -36.60 10.83 34.79
N ARG A 116 -35.41 10.66 35.38
CA ARG A 116 -35.20 10.72 36.84
C ARG A 116 -35.06 12.13 37.40
N ARG A 117 -35.05 13.19 36.57
CA ARG A 117 -35.00 14.54 37.11
C ARG A 117 -36.31 14.86 37.84
N PRO A 118 -36.25 15.45 39.04
CA PRO A 118 -37.46 15.92 39.72
C PRO A 118 -38.15 16.94 38.82
N ARG A 119 -39.48 16.84 38.78
CA ARG A 119 -40.31 17.77 37.98
C ARG A 119 -40.20 19.16 38.59
N GLU A 120 -40.36 20.20 37.77
CA GLU A 120 -40.31 21.60 38.22
C GLU A 120 -41.23 21.84 39.43
N ASP A 121 -42.43 21.26 39.42
CA ASP A 121 -43.41 21.37 40.51
C ASP A 121 -42.90 20.79 41.85
N GLU A 122 -42.15 19.69 41.83
CA GLU A 122 -41.61 19.03 43.04
C GLU A 122 -40.39 19.79 43.60
N VAL A 123 -39.62 20.43 42.71
CA VAL A 123 -38.52 21.31 43.10
C VAL A 123 -39.05 22.58 43.74
N GLU A 124 -40.12 23.15 43.20
CA GLU A 124 -40.77 24.34 43.74
C GLU A 124 -41.35 24.06 45.14
N GLU A 125 -42.03 22.93 45.33
CA GLU A 125 -42.57 22.51 46.63
C GLU A 125 -41.46 22.35 47.70
N ARG A 126 -40.31 21.74 47.37
CA ARG A 126 -39.19 21.64 48.32
C ARG A 126 -38.55 22.98 48.65
N ILE A 127 -38.50 23.90 47.69
CA ILE A 127 -37.95 25.24 47.92
C ILE A 127 -38.86 26.00 48.89
N ASP A 128 -40.18 25.90 48.71
CA ASP A 128 -41.17 26.50 49.59
C ASP A 128 -41.09 25.89 51.01
N GLU A 129 -41.01 24.56 51.14
CA GLU A 129 -40.85 23.87 52.44
C GLU A 129 -39.57 24.32 53.16
N MET A 130 -38.43 24.39 52.47
CA MET A 130 -37.19 24.87 53.08
C MET A 130 -37.23 26.36 53.45
N ALA A 131 -37.96 27.18 52.68
CA ALA A 131 -38.13 28.60 52.99
C ALA A 131 -39.01 28.80 54.24
N GLU A 132 -40.01 27.96 54.45
CA GLU A 132 -40.82 27.93 55.67
C GLU A 132 -40.00 27.46 56.87
N GLU A 133 -39.24 26.36 56.76
CA GLU A 133 -38.36 25.89 57.85
C GLU A 133 -37.31 26.93 58.25
N GLN A 134 -36.75 27.67 57.30
CA GLN A 134 -35.80 28.75 57.60
C GLN A 134 -36.45 29.90 58.35
N ARG A 135 -37.66 30.31 57.96
CA ARG A 135 -38.41 31.34 58.71
C ARG A 135 -38.71 30.90 60.14
N GLU A 136 -39.14 29.66 60.34
CA GLU A 136 -39.41 29.14 61.69
C GLU A 136 -38.15 29.13 62.57
N ARG A 137 -36.98 28.71 62.04
CA ARG A 137 -35.70 28.79 62.78
C ARG A 137 -35.29 30.22 63.10
N GLU A 138 -35.51 31.17 62.19
CA GLU A 138 -35.21 32.59 62.42
C GLU A 138 -36.10 33.19 63.52
N GLU A 139 -37.38 32.83 63.55
CA GLU A 139 -38.31 33.25 64.60
C GLU A 139 -37.96 32.65 65.97
N GLU A 140 -37.59 31.37 66.02
CA GLU A 140 -37.17 30.68 67.26
C GLU A 140 -35.86 31.28 67.83
N SER A 141 -34.92 31.65 66.95
CA SER A 141 -33.66 32.28 67.36
C SER A 141 -33.78 33.74 67.83
N GLN A 142 -34.84 34.47 67.42
CA GLN A 142 -35.13 35.81 67.91
C GLN A 142 -35.79 35.80 69.30
N ASP A 143 -36.53 34.73 69.64
CA ASP A 143 -37.14 34.54 70.95
C ASP A 143 -36.07 34.20 72.03
N GLU A 144 -35.11 33.32 71.72
CA GLU A 144 -34.03 32.96 72.66
C GLU A 144 -32.99 34.08 72.89
N GLY A 145 -32.82 35.00 71.94
CA GLY A 145 -31.89 36.14 72.06
C GLY A 145 -32.40 37.28 72.97
N SER A 146 -33.68 37.30 73.31
CA SER A 146 -34.32 38.32 74.15
C SER A 146 -34.01 38.14 75.65
N ASP A 147 -33.60 36.95 76.10
CA ASP A 147 -33.42 36.63 77.52
C ASP A 147 -31.96 36.74 78.02
N THR A 148 -31.00 37.08 77.16
CA THR A 148 -29.59 37.28 77.53
C THR A 148 -29.02 38.63 77.09
N ASN A 149 -29.52 39.75 77.64
CA ASN A 149 -28.71 40.95 77.93
C ASN A 149 -29.43 41.94 78.87
#